data_AF-X0VH26-F1
#
_entry.id   AF-X0VH26-F1
#
_cell.length_a   1.000
_cell.length_b   1.000
_cell.length_c   1.000
_cell.angle_alpha   90.00
_cell.angle_beta   90.00
_cell.angle_gamma   90.00
#
_symmetry.space_group_name_H-M   'P 1'
#
loop_
_entity.id
_entity.type
_entity.pdbx_description
1 polymer ?
#
loop_
_entity_poly.entity_id
_entity_poly.type
_entity_poly.pdbx_seq_one_letter_code
_entity_poly.pdbx_strand_id
1 'polypeptide(L)' 'MASLSTKVKLYCEASSKTADFGPGGNVSLQDDSDGNGPYIKEWNVTGLAQPTDADLATYDAAATTEETNNTV' A
#
# COMPACT_ATOMS: atom_id res chain seq x y z
N MET A 1 -5.00 4.75 11.63
CA MET A 1 -4.25 3.70 10.94
C MET A 1 -4.76 3.68 9.54
N ALA A 2 -3.87 4.00 8.61
CA ALA A 2 -4.22 4.05 7.21
C ALA A 2 -4.37 2.66 6.61
N SER A 3 -5.12 2.58 5.51
CA SER A 3 -5.22 1.36 4.70
C SER A 3 -3.84 0.95 4.17
N LEU A 4 -3.56 -0.36 4.14
CA LEU A 4 -2.31 -0.89 3.56
C LEU A 4 -2.12 -0.46 2.10
N SER A 5 -3.22 -0.40 1.35
CA SER A 5 -3.26 0.14 -0.03
C SER A 5 -2.68 1.54 -0.12
N THR A 6 -3.09 2.45 0.76
CA THR A 6 -2.62 3.85 0.75
C THR A 6 -1.13 3.94 1.10
N LYS A 7 -0.67 3.16 2.09
CA LYS A 7 0.75 3.11 2.45
C LYS A 7 1.60 2.61 1.28
N VAL A 8 1.17 1.52 0.64
CA VAL A 8 1.85 0.94 -0.52
C VAL A 8 1.84 1.90 -1.71
N LYS A 9 0.74 2.61 -1.93
CA LYS A 9 0.63 3.65 -2.95
C LYS A 9 1.69 4.75 -2.72
N LEU A 10 1.79 5.29 -1.51
CA LEU A 10 2.79 6.30 -1.15
C LEU A 10 4.22 5.80 -1.31
N TYR A 11 4.50 4.57 -0.92
CA TYR A 11 5.82 3.96 -1.09
C TYR A 11 6.22 3.86 -2.56
N CYS A 12 5.29 3.44 -3.43
CA CYS A 12 5.49 3.44 -4.86
C CYS A 12 5.71 4.86 -5.39
N GLU A 13 4.89 5.84 -5.00
CA GLU A 13 5.00 7.23 -5.45
C GLU A 13 6.34 7.86 -5.04
N ALA A 14 6.80 7.60 -3.81
CA ALA A 14 8.12 8.02 -3.32
C ALA A 14 9.27 7.47 -4.18
N SER A 15 9.07 6.29 -4.76
CA SER A 15 10.01 5.63 -5.68
C SER A 15 9.77 5.99 -7.15
N SER A 16 8.92 6.98 -7.45
CA SER A 16 8.47 7.32 -8.80
C SER A 16 7.84 6.16 -9.56
N LYS A 17 7.11 5.30 -8.84
CA LYS A 17 6.32 4.17 -9.34
C LYS A 17 4.85 4.37 -9.01
N THR A 18 4.00 3.59 -9.69
CA THR A 18 2.55 3.58 -9.42
C THR A 18 2.16 2.19 -8.94
N ALA A 19 1.58 2.10 -7.74
CA ALA A 19 0.95 0.87 -7.28
C ALA A 19 -0.42 0.74 -7.94
N ASP A 20 -0.63 -0.30 -8.75
CA ASP A 20 -1.94 -0.63 -9.28
C ASP A 20 -2.51 -1.83 -8.51
N PHE A 21 -3.63 -1.59 -7.84
CA PHE A 21 -4.37 -2.60 -7.06
C PHE A 21 -5.59 -3.15 -7.81
N GLY A 22 -5.74 -2.81 -9.09
CA GLY A 22 -6.86 -3.22 -9.92
C GLY A 22 -6.76 -4.68 -10.39
N PRO A 23 -7.78 -5.18 -11.11
CA PRO A 23 -7.75 -6.51 -11.71
C PRO A 23 -6.66 -6.58 -12.78
N GLY A 24 -5.58 -7.34 -12.50
CA GLY A 24 -4.39 -7.39 -13.35
C GLY A 24 -3.35 -6.30 -13.05
N GLY A 25 -3.51 -5.59 -11.94
CA GLY A 25 -2.53 -4.63 -11.44
C GLY A 25 -1.22 -5.29 -11.00
N ASN A 26 -0.21 -4.45 -10.80
CA ASN A 26 1.13 -4.87 -10.38
C ASN A 26 1.24 -5.14 -8.88
N VAL A 27 0.25 -4.78 -8.06
CA VAL A 27 0.20 -5.12 -6.64
C VAL A 27 -1.14 -5.74 -6.29
N SER A 28 -1.13 -6.90 -5.64
CA SER A 28 -2.34 -7.54 -5.16
C SER A 28 -2.34 -7.59 -3.64
N LEU A 29 -3.34 -6.93 -3.05
CA LEU A 29 -3.59 -6.98 -1.61
C LEU A 29 -4.70 -7.98 -1.34
N GLN A 30 -4.49 -8.82 -0.32
CA GLN A 30 -5.53 -9.70 0.20
C GLN A 30 -5.85 -9.35 1.63
N ASP A 31 -7.10 -9.54 1.99
CA ASP A 31 -7.57 -9.50 3.36
C ASP A 31 -8.34 -10.80 3.59
N ASP A 32 -7.79 -11.70 4.42
CA ASP A 32 -8.43 -12.97 4.74
C ASP A 32 -9.56 -12.77 5.79
N SER A 33 -9.83 -11.54 6.23
CA SER A 33 -10.81 -11.21 7.27
C SER A 33 -10.68 -12.02 8.57
N ASP A 34 -9.52 -12.64 8.80
CA ASP A 34 -9.17 -13.44 9.98
C ASP A 34 -8.82 -12.55 11.20
N GLY A 35 -9.01 -11.23 11.08
CA GLY A 35 -8.64 -10.24 12.09
C GLY A 35 -7.17 -9.79 12.04
N ASN A 36 -6.35 -10.39 11.18
CA ASN A 36 -4.94 -10.01 10.98
C ASN A 36 -4.77 -8.78 10.05
N GLY A 37 -5.83 -8.38 9.34
CA GLY A 37 -5.82 -7.26 8.41
C GLY A 37 -5.26 -7.60 7.02
N PRO A 38 -5.25 -6.61 6.11
CA PRO A 38 -4.79 -6.81 4.74
C PRO A 38 -3.27 -7.01 4.66
N TYR A 39 -2.81 -7.79 3.69
CA TYR A 39 -1.40 -8.04 3.39
C TYR A 39 -1.12 -8.04 1.88
N ILE A 40 0.14 -7.85 1.49
CA ILE A 40 0.57 -7.96 0.09
C ILE A 40 0.67 -9.43 -0.28
N LYS A 41 -0.27 -9.91 -1.09
CA LYS A 41 -0.26 -11.28 -1.62
C LYS A 41 0.66 -11.42 -2.81
N GLU A 42 0.67 -10.43 -3.70
CA GLU A 42 1.47 -10.47 -4.91
C GLU A 42 2.09 -9.11 -5.21
N TRP A 43 3.36 -9.13 -5.62
CA TRP A 43 4.14 -7.95 -5.93
C TRP A 43 4.87 -8.12 -7.26
N ASN A 44 4.41 -7.40 -8.28
CA ASN A 44 4.93 -7.40 -9.64
C ASN A 44 5.44 -6.01 -10.06
N VAL A 45 5.84 -5.16 -9.10
CA VAL A 45 6.35 -3.81 -9.42
C VAL A 45 7.79 -3.89 -9.91
N THR A 46 8.00 -3.56 -11.19
CA THR A 46 9.33 -3.62 -11.80
C THR A 46 10.21 -2.45 -11.37
N GLY A 47 11.39 -2.78 -10.83
CA GLY A 47 12.35 -1.80 -10.31
C GLY A 47 11.99 -1.25 -8.93
N LEU A 48 11.14 -1.94 -8.18
CA LEU A 48 10.86 -1.64 -6.78
C LEU A 48 10.75 -2.95 -6.00
N ALA A 49 11.53 -3.08 -4.93
CA ALA A 49 11.41 -4.23 -4.05
C ALA A 49 10.07 -4.20 -3.31
N GLN A 50 9.56 -5.37 -2.95
CA GLN A 50 8.39 -5.46 -2.08
C GLN A 50 8.72 -4.75 -0.75
N PRO A 51 7.96 -3.72 -0.36
CA PRO A 51 8.19 -3.04 0.90
C PRO A 51 7.90 -4.00 2.06
N THR A 52 8.63 -3.84 3.15
CA THR A 52 8.33 -4.57 4.39
C THR A 52 7.27 -3.84 5.21
N ASP A 53 6.62 -4.53 6.14
CA ASP A 53 5.67 -3.89 7.07
C ASP A 53 6.30 -2.73 7.85
N ALA A 54 7.60 -2.81 8.14
CA ALA A 54 8.36 -1.75 8.78
C ALA A 54 8.52 -0.52 7.87
N ASP A 55 8.81 -0.71 6.57
CA ASP A 55 8.87 0.38 5.60
C ASP A 55 7.50 1.06 5.49
N LEU A 56 6.43 0.28 5.33
CA LEU A 56 5.07 0.78 5.21
C LEU A 56 4.58 1.44 6.51
N ALA A 57 5.04 1.00 7.68
CA ALA A 57 4.71 1.62 8.96
C ALA A 57 5.19 3.08 9.03
N THR A 58 6.31 3.42 8.38
CA THR A 58 6.78 4.82 8.31
C THR A 58 5.83 5.73 7.52
N TYR A 59 5.07 5.15 6.59
CA TYR A 59 4.06 5.85 5.80
C TYR A 59 2.67 5.79 6.45
N ASP A 60 2.47 5.14 7.60
CA ASP A 60 1.15 5.04 8.26
C ASP A 60 0.58 6.42 8.61
N ALA A 61 1.41 7.30 9.17
CA ALA A 61 1.01 8.66 9.51
C ALA A 61 0.68 9.48 8.24
N ALA A 62 1.55 9.43 7.23
CA ALA A 62 1.35 10.14 5.97
C ALA A 62 0.09 9.66 5.23
N ALA A 63 -0.10 8.33 5.15
CA ALA A 63 -1.27 7.71 4.56
C ALA A 63 -2.55 8.07 5.31
N THR A 64 -2.50 8.15 6.66
CA THR A 64 -3.67 8.54 7.47
C THR A 64 -4.05 9.99 7.18
N THR A 65 -3.07 10.88 7.07
CA THR A 65 -3.29 12.29 6.70
C THR A 65 -3.84 12.41 5.28
N GLU A 66 -3.32 11.66 4.32
CA GLU A 66 -3.85 11.60 2.94
C GLU A 66 -5.31 11.14 2.91
N GLU A 67 -5.64 10.01 3.55
CA GLU A 67 -7.02 9.50 3.59
C GLU A 67 -7.98 10.49 4.27
N THR A 68 -7.53 11.15 5.35
CA THR A 68 -8.34 12.15 6.06
C THR A 68 -8.50 13.44 5.26
N ASN A 69 -7.49 13.85 4.48
CA ASN A 69 -7.57 15.04 3.65
C ASN A 69 -8.40 14.81 2.39
N ASN A 70 -8.41 13.59 1.85
CA ASN A 70 -9.16 13.25 0.63
C ASN A 70 -10.67 13.05 0.88
N THR A 71 -11.15 13.13 2.12
CA THR A 71 -12.57 13.10 2.49
C THR A 71 -13.25 14.49 2.51
N VAL A 72 -13.05 15.30 1.46
CA VAL A 72 -13.67 16.65 1.31
C VAL A 72 -14.90 16.66 0.43
#